data_AF-A0A2S8A8H1-F1
#
_entry.id   AF-A0A2S8A8H1-F1
#
_cell.length_a   1.000
_cell.length_b   1.000
_cell.length_c   1.000
_cell.angle_alpha   90.00
_cell.angle_beta   90.00
_cell.angle_gamma   90.00
#
_symmetry.space_group_name_H-M   'P 1'
#
loop_
_entity.id
_entity.type
_entity.pdbx_description
1 polymer ?
#
loop_
_entity_poly.entity_id
_entity_poly.type
_entity_poly.pdbx_seq_one_letter_code
_entity_poly.pdbx_strand_id
1 'polypeptide(L)'
;MKLRYIFLFIFAILSGILILTNPDKKAHEIFLRNKFIYLFDQKAENELNKIQNPNLKFIGNLSKHILPTLEYKWANNFIEKYTKRKNYLLFSTIQVLYKDEWHTVGIGILNGIHLFPSLEEKIQKLDVKSEALKFLTE
;
A
#
# COMPACT_ATOMS: atom_id res chain seq x y z
N MET A 1 -46.77 3.21 6.87
CA MET A 1 -45.68 4.11 7.33
C MET A 1 -45.53 5.26 6.36
N LYS A 2 -45.36 6.51 6.84
CA LYS A 2 -45.04 7.65 5.96
C LYS A 2 -43.70 7.35 5.26
N LEU A 3 -43.60 7.62 3.95
CA LEU A 3 -42.41 7.38 3.12
C LEU A 3 -41.09 7.83 3.77
N ARG A 4 -41.16 8.92 4.55
CA ARG A 4 -40.05 9.47 5.34
C ARG A 4 -39.40 8.46 6.31
N TYR A 5 -40.20 7.62 6.96
CA TYR A 5 -39.67 6.62 7.89
C TYR A 5 -38.99 5.46 7.18
N ILE A 6 -39.49 5.08 6.00
CA ILE A 6 -38.86 4.06 5.16
C ILE A 6 -37.50 4.56 4.68
N PHE A 7 -37.42 5.82 4.24
CA PHE A 7 -36.17 6.44 3.85
C PHE A 7 -35.15 6.48 5.00
N LEU A 8 -35.55 6.93 6.19
CA LEU A 8 -34.67 6.98 7.35
C LEU A 8 -34.18 5.58 7.76
N PHE A 9 -35.04 4.57 7.67
CA PHE A 9 -34.68 3.19 7.97
C PHE A 9 -33.65 2.64 6.98
N ILE A 10 -33.85 2.84 5.67
CA ILE A 10 -32.88 2.45 4.63
C ILE A 10 -31.55 3.17 4.85
N PHE A 11 -31.59 4.48 5.12
CA PHE A 11 -30.38 5.27 5.36
C PHE A 11 -29.60 4.78 6.60
N ALA A 12 -30.29 4.44 7.68
CA ALA A 12 -29.68 3.88 8.88
C ALA A 12 -29.01 2.53 8.60
N ILE A 13 -29.67 1.65 7.83
CA ILE A 13 -29.10 0.36 7.40
C ILE A 13 -27.84 0.57 6.56
N LEU A 14 -27.91 1.43 5.53
CA LEU A 14 -26.78 1.69 4.64
C LEU A 14 -25.58 2.27 5.40
N SER A 15 -25.83 3.20 6.33
CA SER A 15 -24.79 3.77 7.18
C SER A 15 -24.17 2.72 8.09
N GLY A 16 -24.99 1.86 8.69
CA GLY A 16 -24.51 0.74 9.52
C GLY A 16 -23.62 -0.23 8.74
N ILE A 17 -24.01 -0.59 7.51
CA ILE A 17 -23.20 -1.43 6.62
C ILE A 17 -21.85 -0.76 6.33
N LEU A 18 -21.84 0.54 5.99
CA LEU A 18 -20.60 1.27 5.69
C LEU A 18 -19.66 1.33 6.90
N ILE A 19 -20.18 1.54 8.10
CA ILE A 19 -19.37 1.56 9.33
C ILE A 19 -18.74 0.20 9.58
N LEU A 20 -19.52 -0.88 9.47
CA LEU A 20 -19.05 -2.24 9.73
C LEU A 20 -18.07 -2.75 8.67
N THR A 21 -18.22 -2.29 7.43
CA THR A 21 -17.37 -2.70 6.31
C THR A 21 -16.19 -1.76 6.09
N ASN A 22 -16.08 -0.64 6.80
CA ASN A 22 -14.94 0.26 6.65
C ASN A 22 -13.65 -0.45 7.12
N PRO A 23 -12.65 -0.64 6.24
CA PRO A 23 -11.46 -1.40 6.58
C PRO A 23 -10.71 -0.76 7.75
N ASP A 24 -10.28 -1.60 8.69
CA ASP A 24 -9.57 -1.17 9.89
C ASP A 24 -8.10 -0.85 9.62
N LYS A 25 -7.36 -0.42 10.64
CA LYS A 25 -5.94 -0.04 10.49
C LYS A 25 -5.10 -1.22 9.98
N LYS A 26 -5.35 -2.42 10.52
CA LYS A 26 -4.60 -3.63 10.17
C LYS A 26 -4.83 -4.06 8.72
N ALA A 27 -6.06 -3.97 8.22
CA ALA A 27 -6.38 -4.23 6.83
C ALA A 27 -5.62 -3.29 5.88
N HIS A 28 -5.52 -2.00 6.24
CA HIS A 28 -4.73 -1.03 5.47
C HIS A 28 -3.24 -1.36 5.45
N GLU A 29 -2.66 -1.70 6.59
CA GLU A 29 -1.24 -2.06 6.69
C GLU A 29 -0.91 -3.32 5.88
N ILE A 30 -1.76 -4.35 5.96
CA ILE A 30 -1.59 -5.59 5.18
C ILE A 30 -1.70 -5.29 3.68
N PHE A 31 -2.72 -4.52 3.28
CA PHE A 31 -2.92 -4.17 1.87
C PHE A 31 -1.73 -3.38 1.31
N LEU A 32 -1.27 -2.35 2.03
CA LEU A 32 -0.12 -1.55 1.60
C LEU A 32 1.14 -2.40 1.52
N ARG A 33 1.38 -3.27 2.50
CA ARG A 33 2.54 -4.16 2.53
C ARG A 33 2.58 -5.08 1.33
N ASN A 34 1.48 -5.76 1.07
CA ASN A 34 1.37 -6.67 -0.07
C ASN A 34 1.54 -5.91 -1.38
N LYS A 35 0.98 -4.69 -1.50
CA LYS A 35 1.13 -3.87 -2.70
C LYS A 35 2.57 -3.37 -2.87
N PHE A 36 3.27 -2.98 -1.81
CA PHE A 36 4.67 -2.58 -1.86
C PHE A 36 5.58 -3.76 -2.27
N ILE A 37 5.40 -4.93 -1.65
CA ILE A 37 6.15 -6.14 -2.01
C ILE A 37 5.90 -6.48 -3.48
N TYR A 38 4.63 -6.49 -3.92
CA TYR A 38 4.28 -6.74 -5.32
C TYR A 38 4.96 -5.76 -6.30
N LEU A 39 4.95 -4.46 -5.99
CA LEU A 39 5.59 -3.45 -6.85
C LEU A 39 7.11 -3.59 -6.84
N PHE A 40 7.70 -3.96 -5.70
CA PHE A 40 9.14 -4.21 -5.58
C PHE A 40 9.55 -5.44 -6.38
N ASP A 41 8.85 -6.57 -6.21
CA ASP A 41 9.08 -7.82 -6.95
C ASP A 41 8.98 -7.59 -8.46
N GLN A 42 7.94 -6.88 -8.91
CA GLN A 42 7.74 -6.56 -10.31
C GLN A 42 8.89 -5.71 -10.87
N LYS A 43 9.38 -4.72 -10.09
CA LYS A 43 10.52 -3.89 -10.49
C LYS A 43 11.82 -4.69 -10.52
N ALA A 44 12.06 -5.53 -9.51
CA ALA A 44 13.23 -6.40 -9.43
C ALA A 44 13.27 -7.41 -10.58
N GLU A 45 12.13 -8.03 -10.91
CA GLU A 45 12.02 -8.93 -12.05
C GLU A 45 12.25 -8.24 -13.39
N ASN A 46 11.69 -7.04 -13.59
CA ASN A 46 11.91 -6.24 -14.78
C ASN A 46 13.39 -5.86 -14.95
N GLU A 47 14.10 -5.52 -13.88
CA GLU A 47 15.53 -5.25 -13.91
C GLU A 47 16.35 -6.51 -14.19
N LEU A 48 16.03 -7.65 -13.55
CA LEU A 48 16.70 -8.92 -13.79
C LEU A 48 16.55 -9.42 -15.23
N ASN A 49 15.39 -9.21 -15.84
CA ASN A 49 15.14 -9.58 -17.23
C ASN A 49 15.92 -8.72 -18.23
N LYS A 50 16.36 -7.52 -17.86
CA LYS A 50 17.23 -6.67 -18.67
C LYS A 50 18.71 -7.09 -18.60
N ILE A 51 19.12 -7.84 -17.57
CA ILE A 51 20.50 -8.29 -17.40
C ILE A 51 20.80 -9.42 -18.39
N GLN A 52 21.67 -9.15 -19.35
CA GLN A 52 22.12 -10.15 -20.33
C GLN A 52 23.16 -11.13 -19.75
N ASN A 53 23.87 -10.75 -18.68
CA ASN A 53 24.92 -11.59 -18.10
C ASN A 53 24.32 -12.75 -17.27
N PRO A 54 24.57 -14.02 -17.64
CA PRO A 54 23.97 -15.18 -16.98
C PRO A 54 24.40 -15.35 -15.52
N ASN A 55 25.63 -14.97 -15.17
CA ASN A 55 26.13 -15.08 -13.79
C ASN A 55 25.43 -14.09 -12.86
N LEU A 56 25.20 -12.86 -13.33
CA LEU A 56 24.45 -11.85 -12.58
C LEU A 56 22.96 -12.23 -12.45
N LYS A 57 22.38 -12.83 -13.49
CA LYS A 57 21.01 -13.34 -13.45
C LYS A 57 20.85 -14.47 -12.43
N PHE A 58 21.84 -15.36 -12.32
CA PHE A 58 21.85 -16.43 -11.31
C PHE A 58 21.93 -15.89 -9.88
N ILE A 59 22.84 -14.95 -9.62
CA ILE A 59 22.97 -14.28 -8.30
C ILE A 59 21.66 -13.55 -7.94
N GLY A 60 21.06 -12.85 -8.91
CA GLY A 60 19.77 -12.19 -8.72
C GLY A 60 18.64 -13.16 -8.36
N ASN A 61 18.56 -14.31 -9.04
CA ASN A 61 17.57 -15.33 -8.73
C ASN A 61 17.77 -15.97 -7.34
N LEU A 62 19.01 -16.16 -6.91
CA LEU A 62 19.32 -16.60 -5.55
C LEU A 62 18.92 -15.56 -4.50
N SER A 63 19.16 -14.27 -4.79
CA SER A 63 18.79 -13.18 -3.87
C SER A 63 17.29 -13.12 -3.59
N LYS A 64 16.43 -13.44 -4.58
CA LYS A 64 14.97 -13.54 -4.40
C LYS A 64 14.52 -14.51 -3.30
N HIS A 65 15.35 -15.51 -2.97
CA HIS A 65 15.01 -16.51 -1.96
C HIS A 65 15.47 -16.09 -0.54
N ILE A 66 16.43 -15.15 -0.46
CA ILE A 66 17.03 -14.69 0.80
C ILE A 66 16.41 -13.34 1.24
N LEU A 67 16.08 -12.48 0.29
CA LEU A 67 15.51 -11.15 0.48
C LEU A 67 14.08 -11.06 1.07
N PRO A 68 13.18 -12.07 1.04
CA PRO A 68 11.79 -11.89 1.49
C PRO A 68 11.67 -11.39 2.94
N THR A 69 12.61 -11.80 3.80
CA THR A 69 12.65 -11.38 5.20
C THR A 69 13.08 -9.92 5.37
N LEU A 70 13.98 -9.43 4.52
CA LEU A 70 14.45 -8.04 4.50
C LEU A 70 13.41 -7.12 3.88
N GLU A 71 12.79 -7.55 2.78
CA GLU A 71 11.69 -6.84 2.13
C GLU A 71 10.51 -6.64 3.08
N TYR A 72 10.13 -7.66 3.85
CA TYR A 72 9.04 -7.55 4.81
C TYR A 72 9.34 -6.54 5.92
N LYS A 73 10.55 -6.57 6.49
CA LYS A 73 10.97 -5.60 7.52
C LYS A 73 11.04 -4.18 6.98
N TRP A 74 11.63 -4.01 5.80
CA TRP A 74 11.74 -2.71 5.15
C TRP A 74 10.36 -2.14 4.79
N ALA A 75 9.47 -2.96 4.22
CA ALA A 75 8.10 -2.56 3.91
C ALA A 75 7.33 -2.15 5.17
N ASN A 76 7.51 -2.84 6.30
CA ASN A 76 6.88 -2.46 7.57
C ASN A 76 7.36 -1.10 8.04
N ASN A 77 8.68 -0.90 8.08
CA ASN A 77 9.26 0.38 8.49
C ASN A 77 8.81 1.52 7.58
N PHE A 78 8.75 1.27 6.27
CA PHE A 78 8.27 2.25 5.30
C PHE A 78 6.81 2.61 5.55
N ILE A 79 5.94 1.61 5.73
CA ILE A 79 4.51 1.83 5.97
C ILE A 79 4.28 2.58 7.28
N GLU A 80 4.95 2.19 8.36
CA GLU A 80 4.80 2.84 9.66
C GLU A 80 5.27 4.29 9.65
N LYS A 81 6.35 4.59 8.92
CA LYS A 81 6.97 5.93 8.92
C LYS A 81 6.35 6.88 7.89
N TYR A 82 6.02 6.38 6.71
CA TYR A 82 5.62 7.19 5.57
C TYR A 82 4.14 7.06 5.20
N THR A 83 3.34 6.26 5.91
CA THR A 83 1.92 6.13 5.61
C THR A 83 1.03 6.41 6.83
N LYS A 84 -0.15 6.97 6.59
CA LYS A 84 -1.12 7.29 7.63
C LYS A 84 -2.54 6.99 7.16
N ARG A 85 -3.34 6.38 8.04
CA ARG A 85 -4.78 6.22 7.84
C ARG A 85 -5.53 7.39 8.47
N LYS A 86 -6.45 7.99 7.72
CA LYS A 86 -7.50 8.86 8.28
C LYS A 86 -8.84 8.15 8.20
N ASN A 87 -9.52 8.02 9.33
CA ASN A 87 -10.83 7.37 9.41
C ASN A 87 -11.94 8.44 9.45
N TYR A 88 -12.90 8.34 8.54
CA TYR A 88 -14.07 9.23 8.43
C TYR A 88 -15.38 8.49 8.74
N LEU A 89 -15.31 7.45 9.59
CA LEU A 89 -16.42 6.61 10.02
C LEU A 89 -16.98 5.70 8.91
N LEU A 90 -17.51 6.27 7.83
CA LEU A 90 -18.11 5.53 6.69
C LEU A 90 -17.07 5.02 5.69
N PHE A 91 -15.92 5.67 5.66
CA PHE A 91 -14.79 5.33 4.81
C PHE A 91 -13.50 5.74 5.52
N SER A 92 -12.39 5.36 4.95
CA SER A 92 -11.07 5.81 5.38
C SER A 92 -10.22 6.17 4.18
N THR A 93 -9.18 6.96 4.40
CA THR A 93 -8.24 7.35 3.36
C THR A 93 -6.83 6.99 3.78
N ILE A 94 -6.03 6.57 2.81
CA ILE A 94 -4.60 6.37 2.98
C ILE A 94 -3.89 7.64 2.57
N GLN A 95 -2.98 8.10 3.41
CA GLN A 95 -2.08 9.19 3.11
C GLN A 95 -0.63 8.72 3.11
N VAL A 96 0.20 9.28 2.24
CA VAL A 96 1.64 9.04 2.18
C VAL A 96 2.37 10.37 2.34
N LEU A 97 3.47 10.34 3.09
CA LEU A 97 4.36 11.48 3.25
C LEU A 97 5.27 11.60 2.03
N TYR A 98 5.16 12.70 1.29
CA TYR A 98 5.99 12.99 0.11
C TYR A 98 6.32 14.48 0.09
N LYS A 99 7.61 14.83 -0.05
CA LYS A 99 8.10 16.23 0.02
C LYS A 99 7.58 16.98 1.25
N ASP A 100 7.65 16.31 2.42
CA ASP A 100 7.18 16.84 3.71
C ASP A 100 5.67 17.13 3.80
N GLU A 101 4.88 16.70 2.80
CA GLU A 101 3.43 16.87 2.77
C GLU A 101 2.68 15.52 2.77
N TRP A 102 1.56 15.46 3.49
CA TRP A 102 0.68 14.30 3.51
C TRP A 102 -0.30 14.34 2.35
N HIS A 103 -0.04 13.54 1.31
CA HIS A 103 -0.95 13.41 0.18
C HIS A 103 -1.87 12.22 0.37
N THR A 104 -3.15 12.35 0.01
CA THR A 104 -4.09 11.23 -0.02
C THR A 104 -3.88 10.41 -1.28
N VAL A 105 -3.75 9.10 -1.11
CA VAL A 105 -3.29 8.19 -2.17
C VAL A 105 -4.23 7.02 -2.41
N GLY A 106 -5.24 6.87 -1.56
CA GLY A 106 -6.22 5.82 -1.68
C GLY A 106 -7.37 5.99 -0.70
N ILE A 107 -8.40 5.17 -0.92
CA ILE A 107 -9.63 5.13 -0.16
C ILE A 107 -9.92 3.69 0.26
N GLY A 108 -10.36 3.53 1.50
CA GLY A 108 -10.89 2.30 2.07
C GLY A 108 -12.39 2.44 2.28
N ILE A 109 -13.19 1.60 1.62
CA ILE A 109 -14.66 1.61 1.72
C ILE A 109 -15.19 0.22 1.38
N LEU A 110 -16.31 -0.21 1.96
CA LEU A 110 -16.98 -1.47 1.63
C LEU A 110 -16.03 -2.69 1.64
N ASN A 111 -15.18 -2.80 2.65
CA ASN A 111 -14.19 -3.87 2.83
C ASN A 111 -13.11 -3.93 1.71
N GLY A 112 -13.05 -2.92 0.85
CA GLY A 112 -12.07 -2.76 -0.20
C GLY A 112 -11.13 -1.59 0.10
N ILE A 113 -9.90 -1.69 -0.40
CA ILE A 113 -8.94 -0.60 -0.40
C ILE A 113 -8.48 -0.38 -1.84
N HIS A 114 -8.59 0.87 -2.29
CA HIS A 114 -8.30 1.28 -3.66
C HIS A 114 -7.26 2.41 -3.63
N LEU A 115 -6.16 2.24 -4.36
CA LEU A 115 -5.16 3.28 -4.54
C LEU A 115 -5.49 4.11 -5.79
N PHE A 116 -5.22 5.40 -5.72
CA PHE A 116 -5.32 6.27 -6.88
C PHE A 116 -4.13 6.02 -7.84
N PRO A 117 -4.35 6.02 -9.17
CA PRO A 117 -3.31 5.74 -10.16
C PRO A 117 -2.06 6.63 -10.04
N SER A 118 -2.25 7.86 -9.59
CA SER A 118 -1.19 8.84 -9.33
C SER A 118 -0.11 8.35 -8.35
N LEU A 119 -0.40 7.31 -7.56
CA LEU A 119 0.54 6.74 -6.61
C LEU A 119 1.46 5.69 -7.25
N GLU A 120 0.96 4.86 -8.18
CA GLU A 120 1.78 3.84 -8.83
C GLU A 120 2.91 4.51 -9.64
N GLU A 121 2.60 5.59 -10.34
CA GLU A 121 3.62 6.39 -11.06
C GLU A 121 4.61 7.09 -10.13
N LYS A 122 4.18 7.54 -8.94
CA LYS A 122 5.05 8.22 -7.97
C LYS A 122 5.90 7.25 -7.15
N ILE A 123 5.38 6.08 -6.80
CA ILE A 123 6.12 5.00 -6.12
C ILE A 123 7.18 4.41 -7.06
N GLN A 124 6.87 4.26 -8.36
CA GLN A 124 7.87 3.81 -9.33
C GLN A 124 9.05 4.79 -9.46
N LYS A 125 8.78 6.10 -9.28
CA LYS A 125 9.76 7.20 -9.31
C LYS A 125 10.44 7.48 -7.96
N LEU A 126 9.96 6.92 -6.85
CA LEU A 126 10.70 6.93 -5.60
C LEU A 126 11.99 6.13 -5.84
N ASP A 127 13.13 6.76 -5.57
CA ASP A 127 14.45 6.15 -5.70
C ASP A 127 14.68 5.19 -4.52
N VAL A 128 13.90 4.11 -4.51
CA VAL A 128 13.94 3.00 -3.54
C VAL A 128 15.37 2.50 -3.35
N LYS A 129 16.21 2.63 -4.39
CA LYS A 129 17.62 2.23 -4.36
C LYS A 129 18.43 3.06 -3.38
N SER A 130 18.25 4.38 -3.36
CA SER A 130 18.97 5.30 -2.46
C SER A 130 18.58 5.10 -0.99
N GLU A 131 17.31 4.79 -0.72
CA GLU A 131 16.79 4.67 0.65
C GLU A 131 16.98 3.24 1.21
N ALA A 132 16.95 2.22 0.35
CA ALA A 132 17.37 0.85 0.72
C ALA A 132 18.88 0.75 0.95
N LEU A 133 19.71 1.48 0.19
CA LEU A 133 21.16 1.53 0.39
C LEU A 133 21.53 2.12 1.76
N LYS A 134 20.83 3.16 2.23
CA LYS A 134 21.01 3.70 3.59
C LYS A 134 20.75 2.64 4.67
N PHE A 135 19.74 1.80 4.50
CA PHE A 135 19.42 0.72 5.44
C PHE A 135 20.40 -0.46 5.43
N LEU A 136 21.20 -0.62 4.36
CA LEU A 136 22.22 -1.67 4.27
C LEU A 136 23.62 -1.20 4.73
N THR A 137 23.78 0.11 4.97
CA THR A 137 25.06 0.73 5.35
C THR A 137 25.09 1.28 6.77
N GLU A 138 23.95 1.26 7.47
CA GLU A 138 23.82 1.41 8.93
C GLU A 138 23.66 0.03 9.60
#